data_AF-V4HAJ8-F1
#
_entry.id   AF-V4HAJ8-F1
#
_cell.length_a   1.000
_cell.length_b   1.000
_cell.length_c   1.000
_cell.angle_alpha   90.00
_cell.angle_beta   90.00
_cell.angle_gamma   90.00
#
_symmetry.space_group_name_H-M   'P 1'
#
loop_
_entity.id
_entity.type
_entity.pdbx_description
1 polymer ?
#
loop_
_entity_poly.entity_id
_entity_poly.type
_entity_poly.pdbx_seq_one_letter_code
_entity_poly.pdbx_strand_id
1 'polypeptide(L)' 'MSHSLHEADSLTESCERCETDTPHEVSIEIRTEGSGENAEFSREPYRVTTCSSCGHEVATRMNDR' A
#
# COMPACT_ATOMS: atom_id res chain seq x y z
N MET A 1 10.69 11.55 -22.76
CA MET A 1 9.51 11.56 -21.89
C MET A 1 9.87 10.75 -20.66
N SER A 2 10.38 11.44 -19.66
CA SER A 2 10.87 10.92 -18.37
C SER A 2 9.67 10.50 -17.53
N HIS A 3 9.46 9.19 -17.34
CA HIS A 3 8.57 8.67 -16.31
C HIS A 3 9.27 8.84 -14.95
N SER A 4 9.15 10.07 -14.45
CA SER A 4 9.58 10.47 -13.12
C SER A 4 8.50 10.10 -12.11
N LEU A 5 8.94 9.37 -11.09
CA LEU A 5 8.33 9.22 -9.76
C LEU A 5 7.02 8.42 -9.71
N HIS A 6 7.02 7.41 -8.84
CA HIS A 6 5.85 6.63 -8.45
C HIS A 6 4.71 7.57 -8.05
N GLU A 7 3.74 7.77 -8.93
CA GLU A 7 2.51 8.48 -8.61
C GLU A 7 1.72 7.58 -7.67
N ALA A 8 1.59 7.99 -6.41
CA ALA A 8 0.64 7.36 -5.49
C ALA A 8 -0.74 7.50 -6.14
N ASP A 9 -1.32 6.36 -6.52
CA ASP A 9 -2.57 6.33 -7.25
C ASP A 9 -3.70 6.57 -6.23
N SER A 10 -4.40 7.70 -6.35
CA SER A 10 -5.58 7.94 -5.53
C SER A 10 -6.77 7.22 -6.16
N LEU A 11 -7.15 6.08 -5.59
CA LEU A 11 -8.25 5.26 -6.05
C LEU A 11 -9.46 5.46 -5.13
N THR A 12 -10.66 5.60 -5.68
CA THR A 12 -11.87 5.60 -4.85
C THR A 12 -12.19 4.17 -4.44
N GLU A 13 -12.14 3.90 -3.14
CA GLU A 13 -12.46 2.60 -2.56
C GLU A 13 -13.43 2.75 -1.39
N SER A 14 -14.18 1.68 -1.11
CA SER A 14 -15.07 1.61 0.04
C SER A 14 -14.26 1.64 1.34
N CYS A 15 -14.43 2.69 2.12
CA CYS A 15 -13.79 2.81 3.43
C CYS A 15 -14.64 2.13 4.50
N GLU A 16 -14.05 1.21 5.25
CA GLU A 16 -14.69 0.56 6.40
C GLU A 16 -14.99 1.54 7.55
N ARG A 17 -14.27 2.67 7.63
CA ARG A 17 -14.46 3.69 8.67
C ARG A 17 -15.50 4.74 8.30
N CYS A 18 -15.57 5.11 7.02
CA CYS A 18 -16.56 6.07 6.53
C CYS A 18 -17.85 5.39 6.06
N GLU A 19 -17.84 4.06 5.89
CA GLU A 19 -18.95 3.26 5.38
C GLU A 19 -19.44 3.73 4.00
N THR A 20 -18.55 4.33 3.23
CA THR A 20 -18.82 4.92 1.91
C THR A 20 -17.58 4.87 1.02
N ASP A 21 -17.78 5.07 -0.27
CA ASP A 21 -16.71 5.18 -1.26
C ASP A 21 -15.97 6.52 -1.05
N THR A 22 -14.67 6.45 -0.80
CA THR A 22 -13.82 7.63 -0.56
C THR A 22 -12.50 7.51 -1.30
N PRO A 23 -11.90 8.65 -1.69
CA PRO A 23 -10.56 8.62 -2.28
C PRO A 23 -9.55 8.08 -1.27
N HIS A 24 -8.88 6.99 -1.63
CA HIS A 24 -7.79 6.37 -0.90
C HIS A 24 -6.50 6.55 -1.67
N GLU A 25 -5.46 7.03 -1.00
CA GLU A 25 -4.12 7.07 -1.56
C GLU A 25 -3.50 5.68 -1.47
N VAL A 26 -3.19 5.08 -2.63
CA VAL A 26 -2.62 3.74 -2.74
C VAL A 26 -1.14 3.84 -3.05
N SER A 27 -0.32 3.29 -2.17
CA SER A 27 1.12 3.21 -2.32
C SER A 27 1.61 1.77 -2.18
N ILE A 28 2.65 1.40 -2.93
CA ILE A 28 3.30 0.10 -2.82
C ILE A 28 4.60 0.29 -2.04
N GLU A 29 4.68 -0.33 -0.87
CA GLU A 29 5.88 -0.34 -0.04
C GLU A 29 6.51 -1.72 -0.06
N ILE A 30 7.81 -1.80 -0.36
CA ILE A 30 8.56 -3.06 -0.27
C ILE A 30 9.13 -3.16 1.13
N ARG A 31 8.55 -4.03 1.96
CA ARG A 31 9.04 -4.29 3.32
C ARG A 31 9.92 -5.54 3.30
N THR A 32 11.02 -5.49 4.05
CA THR A 32 11.90 -6.64 4.22
C THR A 32 11.46 -7.42 5.45
N GLU A 33 10.93 -8.62 5.25
CA GLU A 33 10.46 -9.48 6.34
C GLU A 33 11.42 -10.63 6.57
N GLY A 34 12.47 -10.38 7.34
CA GLY A 34 13.42 -11.43 7.70
C GLY A 34 14.55 -10.91 8.57
N SER A 35 15.07 -11.76 9.44
CA SER A 35 16.28 -11.48 10.22
C SER A 35 17.30 -12.57 9.91
N GLY A 36 18.45 -12.22 9.31
CA GLY A 36 19.53 -13.16 8.96
C GLY A 36 20.04 -13.02 7.51
N GLU A 37 20.89 -13.96 7.10
CA GLU A 37 21.58 -14.01 5.80
C GLU A 37 20.64 -14.13 4.57
N ASN A 38 19.37 -14.48 4.78
CA ASN A 38 18.34 -14.56 3.73
C ASN A 38 17.34 -13.38 3.76
N ALA A 39 17.54 -12.36 4.61
CA ALA A 39 16.61 -11.24 4.73
C ALA A 39 16.44 -10.48 3.40
N GLU A 40 17.46 -10.44 2.54
CA GLU A 40 17.38 -9.80 1.22
C GLU A 40 16.42 -10.49 0.24
N PHE A 41 16.11 -11.78 0.45
CA PHE A 41 15.18 -12.55 -0.37
C PHE A 41 13.73 -12.44 0.11
N SER A 42 13.50 -11.97 1.35
CA SER A 42 12.16 -11.78 1.92
C SER A 42 11.64 -10.35 1.72
N ARG A 43 11.84 -9.79 0.53
CA ARG A 43 11.30 -8.48 0.18
C ARG A 43 9.88 -8.67 -0.33
N GLU A 44 8.93 -8.16 0.42
CA GLU A 44 7.52 -8.40 0.19
C GLU A 44 6.81 -7.10 -0.14
N PRO A 45 6.06 -7.04 -1.26
CA PRO A 45 5.27 -5.88 -1.59
C PRO A 45 4.03 -5.81 -0.69
N TYR A 46 3.89 -4.68 -0.03
CA TYR A 46 2.71 -4.27 0.72
C TYR A 46 1.96 -3.21 -0.07
N ARG A 47 0.67 -3.43 -0.30
CA ARG A 47 -0.24 -2.39 -0.74
C ARG A 47 -0.70 -1.63 0.49
N VAL A 48 -0.25 -0.40 0.65
CA VAL A 48 -0.69 0.51 1.71
C VAL A 48 -1.75 1.43 1.11
N THR A 49 -2.93 1.48 1.72
CA THR A 49 -4.03 2.36 1.32
C THR A 49 -4.40 3.28 2.46
N THR A 50 -4.39 4.58 2.22
CA THR A 50 -4.73 5.59 3.22
C THR A 50 -5.94 6.39 2.78
N CYS A 51 -7.01 6.33 3.56
CA CYS A 51 -8.22 7.09 3.28
C CYS A 51 -7.99 8.59 3.43
N SER A 52 -8.17 9.36 2.35
CA SER A 52 -8.01 10.81 2.39
C SER A 52 -9.14 11.53 3.12
N SER A 53 -10.24 10.82 3.42
CA SER A 53 -11.39 11.38 4.14
C SER A 53 -11.28 11.25 5.67
N CYS A 54 -10.91 10.07 6.17
CA CYS A 54 -10.78 9.83 7.62
C CYS A 54 -9.35 9.58 8.11
N GLY A 55 -8.38 9.42 7.21
CA GLY A 55 -6.98 9.12 7.54
C GLY A 55 -6.70 7.66 7.90
N HIS A 56 -7.64 6.74 7.65
CA HIS A 56 -7.45 5.33 7.97
C HIS A 56 -6.48 4.65 6.99
N GLU A 57 -5.40 4.08 7.53
CA GLU A 57 -4.38 3.36 6.77
C GLU A 57 -4.54 1.85 6.93
N VAL A 58 -4.47 1.12 5.82
CA VAL A 58 -4.50 -0.34 5.77
C VAL A 58 -3.34 -0.82 4.92
N ALA A 59 -2.52 -1.73 5.44
CA ALA A 59 -1.41 -2.34 4.72
C ALA A 59 -1.69 -3.83 4.48
N THR A 60 -1.82 -4.21 3.21
CA THR A 60 -2.13 -5.57 2.79
C THR A 60 -0.96 -6.18 2.04
N ARG A 61 -0.46 -7.32 2.51
CA ARG A 61 0.61 -8.09 1.84
C ARG A 61 0.10 -8.63 0.51
N MET A 62 0.79 -8.35 -0.59
CA MET A 62 0.32 -8.72 -1.94
C MET A 62 0.74 -10.14 -2.38
N ASN A 63 1.48 -10.89 -1.56
CA ASN A 63 2.06 -12.20 -1.95
C ASN A 63 1.29 -13.43 -1.42
N ASP A 64 0.26 -13.25 -0.59
CA ASP A 64 -0.60 -14.35 -0.13
C ASP A 64 -1.59 -14.72 -1.25
N ARG A 65 -1.33 -15.86 -1.89
CA ARG A 65 -2.12 -16.43 -2.99
C ARG A 65 -2.78 -17.73 -2.57
#